data_AF-A0A1Y3WBT8-F1
#
_entry.id   AF-A0A1Y3WBT8-F1
#
_cell.length_a   1.000
_cell.length_b   1.000
_cell.length_c   1.000
_cell.angle_alpha   90.00
_cell.angle_beta   90.00
_cell.angle_gamma   90.00
#
_symmetry.space_group_name_H-M   'P 1'
#
loop_
_entity.id
_entity.type
_entity.pdbx_description
1 polymer ?
#
loop_
_entity_poly.entity_id
_entity_poly.type
_entity_poly.pdbx_seq_one_letter_code
_entity_poly.pdbx_strand_id
1 'polypeptide(L)'
;MRKDVLLKLVLLVILFIGMFTACDDDEKVKVGNPDVAFNTETGEYRVKIGKEVLLQATVSDAMNPLCSWKLNGKIVSTDTTYLFRGEQVGDYFVNFKIDAENGSVEKQVKVSVLDKLPPEVTLDDAAVVMSGRDRSFGAEVSNPEGATYMWVLNGEIVCQDSLFVFNREDVRMYDLSLVVKNEDGATAKSMTVTVVPLAPPRLIFNDGRYRTVSDNRITNFSVPLGRELVLSPYPIDITEKAVYEWQVDGVKQSETTSYFKFAPTVQGRYYITVTATEGGQTASTETYVECVDPEGTHRNWQTDGSSARFTEVFEYIPAPGQFVNFPVGSTEADALAKGKTILDPSTPYLSLGAYGGYVVIGFDHSVENVPGEYDLILEGNAFAGSSEPGIVWVMQDENGNGLPDDTWYELKGSASAEEMSRKYVITYYRPTQERGNSIWSDNYGNAGSVDANGYHGQTFFFPMFIEEDFMHFGTRLASKVEIRGGLWYNGEYDWGYVDNYGTDKSCFKIDNAIQIDGSPVKLEYIDFVMIQTSVNQKAGVLGESSTEFLDGYDYHLKNK
;
A
#
# COMPACT_ATOMS: atom_id res chain seq x y z
N MET A 1 70.35 38.99 -37.37
CA MET A 1 70.37 39.63 -38.70
C MET A 1 68.96 40.14 -38.97
N ARG A 2 68.79 41.47 -39.00
CA ARG A 2 67.54 42.16 -39.37
C ARG A 2 67.08 41.76 -40.78
N LYS A 3 65.76 41.66 -40.98
CA LYS A 3 64.95 42.32 -42.04
C LYS A 3 63.69 41.48 -42.31
N ASP A 4 62.50 41.96 -41.93
CA ASP A 4 61.73 43.04 -42.60
C ASP A 4 61.09 42.55 -43.91
N VAL A 5 59.75 42.53 -43.93
CA VAL A 5 58.91 43.40 -44.80
C VAL A 5 58.43 42.59 -46.03
N LEU A 6 57.16 42.55 -46.47
CA LEU A 6 56.05 43.50 -46.61
C LEU A 6 54.81 42.60 -46.90
N LEU A 7 53.75 42.62 -46.11
CA LEU A 7 52.62 43.54 -46.29
C LEU A 7 51.94 43.43 -47.68
N LYS A 8 50.72 42.87 -47.66
CA LYS A 8 49.55 43.22 -48.50
C LYS A 8 49.54 42.80 -49.97
N LEU A 9 48.76 41.75 -50.23
CA LEU A 9 47.65 41.75 -51.21
C LEU A 9 46.56 40.89 -50.56
N VAL A 10 45.63 41.38 -49.74
CA VAL A 10 44.52 42.32 -49.99
C VAL A 10 43.64 41.90 -51.17
N LEU A 11 42.36 41.69 -50.79
CA LEU A 11 41.12 41.53 -51.54
C LEU A 11 40.79 40.12 -52.06
N LEU A 12 40.00 39.34 -51.30
CA LEU A 12 38.52 39.22 -51.38
C LEU A 12 38.14 38.33 -52.58
N VAL A 13 37.48 37.18 -52.39
CA VAL A 13 36.02 37.07 -52.46
C VAL A 13 35.62 35.57 -52.32
N ILE A 14 34.53 35.32 -51.57
CA ILE A 14 33.68 34.10 -51.44
C ILE A 14 34.15 33.05 -50.40
N LEU A 15 33.65 33.06 -49.14
CA LEU A 15 32.37 32.48 -48.64
C LEU A 15 32.23 30.97 -48.91
N PHE A 16 32.51 30.12 -47.91
CA PHE A 16 31.52 29.28 -47.19
C PHE A 16 32.23 28.21 -46.33
N ILE A 17 31.79 28.13 -45.06
CA ILE A 17 31.80 27.00 -44.12
C ILE A 17 33.14 26.62 -43.45
N GLY A 18 33.17 26.82 -42.13
CA GLY A 18 34.20 26.29 -41.23
C GLY A 18 34.43 27.07 -39.93
N MET A 19 33.36 27.54 -39.27
CA MET A 19 33.33 27.86 -37.83
C MET A 19 32.88 26.55 -37.12
N PHE A 20 33.32 26.08 -35.95
CA PHE A 20 34.11 26.50 -34.77
C PHE A 20 34.79 25.21 -34.24
N THR A 21 35.88 25.22 -33.46
CA THR A 21 35.83 25.38 -31.99
C THR A 21 37.25 25.40 -31.42
N ALA A 22 37.59 26.49 -30.73
CA ALA A 22 38.57 26.56 -29.67
C ALA A 22 38.37 27.92 -28.98
N CYS A 23 37.56 27.95 -27.93
CA CYS A 23 37.52 29.03 -26.95
C CYS A 23 37.17 28.41 -25.60
N ASP A 24 37.87 28.87 -24.57
CA ASP A 24 37.68 28.59 -23.15
C ASP A 24 36.21 28.58 -22.74
N ASP A 25 35.83 27.64 -21.87
CA ASP A 25 34.77 27.87 -20.90
C ASP A 25 35.06 27.01 -19.66
N ASP A 26 35.61 27.66 -18.63
CA ASP A 26 35.37 27.24 -17.25
C ASP A 26 33.86 27.26 -17.04
N GLU A 27 33.25 26.11 -16.71
CA GLU A 27 31.87 26.06 -16.24
C GLU A 27 31.76 26.86 -14.94
N LYS A 28 31.45 28.16 -15.06
CA LYS A 28 31.00 28.98 -13.94
C LYS A 28 29.70 28.34 -13.44
N VAL A 29 29.77 27.75 -12.25
CA VAL A 29 28.58 27.40 -11.46
C VAL A 29 27.68 28.63 -11.43
N LYS A 30 26.53 28.58 -12.10
CA LYS A 30 25.50 29.61 -11.97
C LYS A 30 24.89 29.45 -10.59
N VAL A 31 25.46 30.13 -9.60
CA VAL A 31 24.81 30.30 -8.29
C VAL A 31 23.49 31.05 -8.56
N GLY A 32 22.37 30.47 -8.12
CA GLY A 32 21.04 31.06 -8.28
C GLY A 32 20.89 32.39 -7.54
N ASN A 33 19.68 32.94 -7.49
CA ASN A 33 19.39 34.07 -6.60
C ASN A 33 19.41 33.57 -5.13
N PRO A 34 19.84 34.40 -4.16
CA PRO A 34 19.76 34.05 -2.76
C PRO A 34 18.33 33.67 -2.34
N ASP A 35 18.19 32.60 -1.57
CA ASP A 35 16.93 32.21 -0.97
C ASP A 35 17.07 32.01 0.55
N VAL A 36 15.93 32.06 1.23
CA VAL A 36 15.85 31.86 2.67
C VAL A 36 14.64 31.00 3.05
N ALA A 37 14.89 30.01 3.89
CA ALA A 37 13.87 29.24 4.59
C ALA A 37 13.93 29.55 6.09
N PHE A 38 12.79 29.50 6.77
CA PHE A 38 12.72 29.72 8.22
C PHE A 38 12.53 28.39 8.96
N ASN A 39 12.79 28.37 10.28
CA ASN A 39 12.50 27.19 11.12
C ASN A 39 11.00 26.97 11.40
N THR A 40 10.13 27.67 10.67
CA THR A 40 8.69 27.39 10.54
C THR A 40 8.32 27.47 9.06
N GLU A 41 7.43 26.58 8.60
CA GLU A 41 7.02 26.53 7.18
C GLU A 41 6.31 27.82 6.74
N THR A 42 5.50 28.40 7.61
CA THR A 42 4.68 29.58 7.32
C THR A 42 5.38 30.90 7.60
N GLY A 43 6.50 30.90 8.32
CA GLY A 43 7.09 32.12 8.88
C GLY A 43 6.26 32.75 9.99
N GLU A 44 5.30 32.02 10.58
CA GLU A 44 4.53 32.47 11.75
C GLU A 44 5.07 31.84 13.03
N TYR A 45 5.16 32.63 14.09
CA TYR A 45 5.65 32.26 15.40
C TYR A 45 4.67 32.74 16.47
N ARG A 46 4.57 31.98 17.56
CA ARG A 46 3.81 32.36 18.75
C ARG A 46 4.74 32.30 19.95
N VAL A 47 4.61 33.26 20.86
CA VAL A 47 5.38 33.29 22.10
C VAL A 47 4.54 33.88 23.22
N LYS A 48 4.67 33.35 24.43
CA LYS A 48 4.03 33.93 25.60
C LYS A 48 4.72 35.23 26.02
N ILE A 49 3.97 36.19 26.53
CA ILE A 49 4.53 37.41 27.13
C ILE A 49 5.58 37.07 28.21
N GLY A 50 6.70 37.79 28.18
CA GLY A 50 7.85 37.60 29.04
C GLY A 50 8.77 36.44 28.65
N LYS A 51 8.42 35.64 27.63
CA LYS A 51 9.23 34.54 27.09
C LYS A 51 9.90 34.92 25.77
N GLU A 52 10.73 34.00 25.28
CA GLU A 52 11.54 34.17 24.08
C GLU A 52 11.23 33.07 23.07
N VAL A 53 11.34 33.39 21.78
CA VAL A 53 11.22 32.44 20.68
C VAL A 53 12.38 32.65 19.72
N LEU A 54 13.00 31.55 19.28
CA LEU A 54 14.12 31.59 18.34
C LEU A 54 13.58 31.67 16.90
N LEU A 55 13.88 32.79 16.24
CA LEU A 55 13.72 32.95 14.81
C LEU A 55 15.03 32.52 14.15
N GLN A 56 14.98 31.56 13.24
CA GLN A 56 16.15 31.05 12.54
C GLN A 56 15.90 31.05 11.04
N ALA A 57 16.90 31.55 10.30
CA ALA A 57 16.93 31.57 8.86
C ALA A 57 18.02 30.64 8.35
N THR A 58 17.67 29.79 7.39
CA THR A 58 18.60 28.98 6.61
C THR A 58 18.78 29.65 5.26
N VAL A 59 20.02 30.04 4.96
CA VAL A 59 20.37 30.77 3.73
C VAL A 59 20.94 29.80 2.71
N SER A 60 20.43 29.84 1.49
CA SER A 60 20.94 29.07 0.34
C SER A 60 21.25 29.99 -0.84
N ASP A 61 22.10 29.51 -1.75
CA ASP A 61 22.43 30.20 -3.00
C ASP A 61 22.89 31.66 -2.84
N ALA A 62 23.63 31.96 -1.77
CA ALA A 62 24.09 33.31 -1.45
C ALA A 62 25.61 33.40 -1.40
N MET A 63 26.20 34.29 -2.22
CA MET A 63 27.63 34.56 -2.24
C MET A 63 28.01 35.68 -1.27
N ASN A 64 28.85 35.36 -0.28
CA ASN A 64 29.29 36.28 0.78
C ASN A 64 28.12 37.06 1.44
N PRO A 65 27.08 36.35 1.94
CA PRO A 65 25.85 37.00 2.42
C PRO A 65 26.09 37.83 3.69
N LEU A 66 25.50 39.02 3.71
CA LEU A 66 25.26 39.81 4.91
C LEU A 66 23.80 39.66 5.32
N CYS A 67 23.58 39.20 6.55
CA CYS A 67 22.25 38.96 7.09
C CYS A 67 21.83 40.09 8.03
N SER A 68 20.54 40.42 8.05
CA SER A 68 19.97 41.30 9.06
C SER A 68 18.52 40.97 9.37
N TRP A 69 18.20 40.89 10.66
CA TRP A 69 16.84 40.92 11.18
C TRP A 69 16.47 42.37 11.52
N LYS A 70 15.31 42.84 11.07
CA LYS A 70 14.79 44.18 11.34
C LYS A 70 13.41 44.12 11.97
N LEU A 71 13.26 44.79 13.10
CA LEU A 71 11.96 45.00 13.75
C LEU A 71 11.69 46.51 13.79
N ASN A 72 10.53 46.94 13.27
CA ASN A 72 10.16 48.35 13.16
C ASN A 72 11.24 49.21 12.47
N GLY A 73 11.89 48.67 11.44
CA GLY A 73 12.94 49.33 10.66
C GLY A 73 14.33 49.37 11.32
N LYS A 74 14.47 48.90 12.57
CA LYS A 74 15.75 48.83 13.28
C LYS A 74 16.36 47.44 13.19
N ILE A 75 17.66 47.35 12.88
CA ILE A 75 18.40 46.08 12.91
C ILE A 75 18.49 45.58 14.36
N VAL A 76 17.97 44.38 14.60
CA VAL A 76 17.93 43.71 15.92
C VAL A 76 18.90 42.53 16.02
N SER A 77 19.30 41.95 14.89
CA SER A 77 20.36 40.95 14.80
C SER A 77 21.00 40.98 13.41
N THR A 78 22.27 40.60 13.30
CA THR A 78 22.98 40.38 12.03
C THR A 78 23.34 38.91 11.80
N ASP A 79 22.98 38.03 12.74
CA ASP A 79 23.18 36.58 12.61
C ASP A 79 22.02 35.94 11.83
N THR A 80 22.20 34.69 11.42
CA THR A 80 21.11 33.87 10.86
C THR A 80 20.04 33.50 11.88
N THR A 81 20.28 33.79 13.16
CA THR A 81 19.34 33.59 14.27
C THR A 81 19.03 34.89 14.99
N TYR A 82 17.81 35.01 15.49
CA TYR A 82 17.38 36.09 16.37
C TYR A 82 16.46 35.54 17.45
N LEU A 83 16.88 35.68 18.72
CA LEU A 83 16.06 35.32 19.87
C LEU A 83 15.12 36.50 20.18
N PHE A 84 13.89 36.42 19.70
CA PHE A 84 12.88 37.44 19.91
C PHE A 84 12.27 37.31 21.31
N ARG A 85 12.19 38.42 22.05
CA ARG A 85 11.56 38.46 23.37
C ARG A 85 10.20 39.14 23.30
N GLY A 86 9.14 38.43 23.72
CA GLY A 86 7.78 38.95 23.73
C GLY A 86 7.52 39.84 24.94
N GLU A 87 7.87 41.12 24.87
CA GLU A 87 7.72 42.04 26.02
C GLU A 87 6.29 42.58 26.17
N GLN A 88 5.54 42.69 25.07
CA GLN A 88 4.17 43.21 25.07
C GLN A 88 3.30 42.35 24.14
N VAL A 89 2.05 42.13 24.54
CA VAL A 89 1.07 41.40 23.72
C VAL A 89 0.80 42.15 22.42
N GLY A 90 0.80 41.42 21.31
CA GLY A 90 0.56 41.97 19.98
C GLY A 90 1.23 41.18 18.87
N ASP A 91 0.95 41.56 17.64
CA ASP A 91 1.58 41.02 16.45
C ASP A 91 2.79 41.88 16.06
N TYR A 92 3.95 41.24 15.89
CA TYR A 92 5.19 41.86 15.49
C TYR A 92 5.63 41.29 14.15
N PHE A 93 6.04 42.17 13.24
CA PHE A 93 6.53 41.78 11.93
C PHE A 93 8.04 42.02 11.87
N VAL A 94 8.81 40.95 11.74
CA VAL A 94 10.27 40.99 11.69
C VAL A 94 10.71 40.68 10.26
N ASN A 95 11.43 41.59 9.63
CA ASN A 95 11.98 41.36 8.29
C ASN A 95 13.36 40.74 8.40
N PHE A 96 13.59 39.64 7.71
CA PHE A 96 14.93 39.10 7.48
C PHE A 96 15.38 39.45 6.08
N LYS A 97 16.54 40.11 5.97
CA LYS A 97 17.15 40.51 4.71
C LYS A 97 18.53 39.88 4.56
N ILE A 98 18.77 39.33 3.38
CA ILE A 98 20.09 38.93 2.91
C ILE A 98 20.52 39.91 1.82
N ASP A 99 21.72 40.45 1.93
CA ASP A 99 22.42 41.15 0.87
C ASP A 99 23.67 40.32 0.50
N ALA A 100 23.69 39.74 -0.69
CA ALA A 100 24.77 38.92 -1.21
C ALA A 100 25.28 39.48 -2.54
N GLU A 101 26.47 39.07 -2.98
CA GLU A 101 27.05 39.56 -4.24
C GLU A 101 26.21 39.20 -5.46
N ASN A 102 25.53 38.06 -5.39
CA ASN A 102 24.67 37.53 -6.45
C ASN A 102 23.19 37.93 -6.31
N GLY A 103 22.82 38.78 -5.34
CA GLY A 103 21.46 39.30 -5.21
C GLY A 103 21.06 39.67 -3.78
N SER A 104 19.83 40.15 -3.60
CA SER A 104 19.24 40.40 -2.28
C SER A 104 17.83 39.83 -2.21
N VAL A 105 17.48 39.28 -1.04
CA VAL A 105 16.14 38.80 -0.71
C VAL A 105 15.73 39.34 0.65
N GLU A 106 14.48 39.75 0.79
CA GLU A 106 13.87 40.14 2.05
C GLU A 106 12.57 39.36 2.22
N LYS A 107 12.45 38.61 3.32
CA LYS A 107 11.21 37.92 3.73
C LYS A 107 10.80 38.40 5.12
N GLN A 108 9.50 38.45 5.37
CA GLN A 108 8.95 38.88 6.65
C GLN A 108 8.40 37.67 7.41
N VAL A 109 8.66 37.62 8.72
CA VAL A 109 8.02 36.68 9.65
C VAL A 109 7.08 37.43 10.59
N LYS A 110 6.02 36.75 11.01
CA LYS A 110 5.05 37.26 11.99
C LYS A 110 5.30 36.58 13.34
N VAL A 111 5.46 37.36 14.41
CA VAL A 111 5.54 36.86 15.78
C VAL A 111 4.35 37.39 16.57
N SER A 112 3.45 36.51 16.97
CA SER A 112 2.31 36.83 17.84
C SER A 112 2.69 36.61 19.30
N VAL A 113 2.80 37.70 20.06
CA VAL A 113 3.00 37.66 21.51
C VAL A 113 1.65 37.56 22.18
N LEU A 114 1.42 36.47 22.92
CA LEU A 114 0.15 36.14 23.54
C LEU A 114 0.26 36.20 25.06
N ASP A 115 -0.82 36.59 25.74
CA ASP A 115 -0.90 36.58 27.21
C ASP A 115 -0.90 35.13 27.75
N LYS A 116 -1.57 34.23 27.02
CA LYS A 116 -1.71 32.81 27.35
C LYS A 116 -1.39 31.96 26.14
N LEU A 117 -0.68 30.86 26.37
CA LEU A 117 -0.32 29.90 25.35
C LEU A 117 -0.66 28.48 25.84
N PRO A 118 -1.95 28.08 25.82
CA PRO A 118 -2.35 26.74 26.23
C PRO A 118 -1.76 25.67 25.28
N PRO A 119 -1.70 24.39 25.72
CA PRO A 119 -1.19 23.32 24.87
C PRO A 119 -2.09 23.14 23.64
N GLU A 120 -1.51 22.90 22.46
CA GLU A 120 -2.27 22.44 21.30
C GLU A 120 -1.98 20.95 21.12
N VAL A 121 -3.03 20.14 21.01
CA VAL A 121 -2.91 18.67 21.02
C VAL A 121 -3.46 18.12 19.71
N THR A 122 -2.64 17.31 19.04
CA THR A 122 -3.02 16.48 17.89
C THR A 122 -3.03 15.03 18.31
N LEU A 123 -4.19 14.38 18.16
CA LEU A 123 -4.44 12.97 18.47
C LEU A 123 -5.28 12.38 17.34
N ASP A 124 -5.04 11.13 16.99
CA ASP A 124 -5.84 10.41 16.00
C ASP A 124 -7.30 10.33 16.44
N ASP A 125 -8.26 10.42 15.51
CA ASP A 125 -9.70 10.35 15.85
C ASP A 125 -10.16 8.92 16.21
N ALA A 126 -9.45 7.90 15.73
CA ALA A 126 -9.75 6.51 16.02
C ALA A 126 -8.54 5.58 15.89
N ALA A 127 -8.59 4.45 16.59
CA ALA A 127 -7.64 3.35 16.43
C ALA A 127 -8.35 2.00 16.55
N VAL A 128 -7.79 0.99 15.90
CA VAL A 128 -8.23 -0.41 16.02
C VAL A 128 -7.07 -1.22 16.61
N VAL A 129 -7.37 -2.03 17.63
CA VAL A 129 -6.37 -2.80 18.36
C VAL A 129 -6.84 -4.23 18.60
N MET A 130 -5.90 -5.18 18.66
CA MET A 130 -6.20 -6.57 18.97
C MET A 130 -6.43 -6.77 20.47
N SER A 131 -7.43 -7.59 20.81
CA SER A 131 -7.72 -8.00 22.19
C SER A 131 -6.48 -8.59 22.88
N GLY A 132 -6.22 -8.15 24.11
CA GLY A 132 -5.13 -8.63 24.96
C GLY A 132 -3.72 -8.21 24.53
N ARG A 133 -3.56 -7.38 23.50
CA ARG A 133 -2.25 -6.88 23.03
C ARG A 133 -2.00 -5.44 23.52
N ASP A 134 -0.74 -5.16 23.86
CA ASP A 134 -0.32 -3.82 24.25
C ASP A 134 -0.30 -2.89 23.02
N ARG A 135 -0.91 -1.72 23.16
CA ARG A 135 -0.83 -0.61 22.20
C ARG A 135 -0.52 0.69 22.93
N SER A 136 0.56 1.35 22.55
CA SER A 136 0.90 2.67 23.10
C SER A 136 0.19 3.79 22.33
N PHE A 137 -0.40 4.71 23.06
CA PHE A 137 -1.01 5.95 22.57
C PHE A 137 -0.24 7.16 23.10
N GLY A 138 0.11 8.06 22.20
CA GLY A 138 0.74 9.35 22.47
C GLY A 138 0.07 10.44 21.64
N ALA A 139 0.42 11.69 21.90
CA ALA A 139 -0.08 12.84 21.13
C ALA A 139 1.07 13.79 20.81
N GLU A 140 0.98 14.46 19.67
CA GLU A 140 1.83 15.61 19.39
C GLU A 140 1.28 16.81 20.14
N VAL A 141 2.15 17.50 20.88
CA VAL A 141 1.76 18.62 21.75
C VAL A 141 2.64 19.83 21.47
N SER A 142 2.03 20.91 20.99
CA SER A 142 2.66 22.24 20.93
C SER A 142 2.45 22.97 22.25
N ASN A 143 3.40 23.83 22.62
CA ASN A 143 3.45 24.55 23.90
C ASN A 143 3.41 23.63 25.14
N PRO A 144 4.24 22.55 25.20
CA PRO A 144 4.19 21.55 26.26
C PRO A 144 4.89 21.98 27.55
N GLU A 145 5.43 23.21 27.65
CA GLU A 145 6.25 23.63 28.79
C GLU A 145 5.47 23.54 30.11
N GLY A 146 5.97 22.70 31.03
CA GLY A 146 5.32 22.45 32.32
C GLY A 146 3.98 21.73 32.21
N ALA A 147 3.68 21.10 31.06
CA ALA A 147 2.43 20.40 30.86
C ALA A 147 2.34 19.11 31.68
N THR A 148 1.10 18.80 32.06
CA THR A 148 0.70 17.53 32.69
C THR A 148 -0.27 16.81 31.76
N TYR A 149 -0.24 15.48 31.80
CA TYR A 149 -1.03 14.62 30.93
C TYR A 149 -2.04 13.84 31.77
N MET A 150 -3.21 13.60 31.23
CA MET A 150 -4.24 12.80 31.87
C MET A 150 -5.05 12.07 30.80
N TRP A 151 -4.84 10.76 30.73
CA TRP A 151 -5.60 9.86 29.88
C TRP A 151 -6.82 9.35 30.62
N VAL A 152 -7.98 9.45 29.98
CA VAL A 152 -9.28 9.05 30.53
C VAL A 152 -9.92 8.06 29.57
N LEU A 153 -10.18 6.84 30.05
CA LEU A 153 -10.82 5.76 29.30
C LEU A 153 -12.22 5.52 29.86
N ASN A 154 -13.26 5.68 29.03
CA ASN A 154 -14.67 5.55 29.42
C ASN A 154 -15.03 6.36 30.68
N GLY A 155 -14.42 7.55 30.85
CA GLY A 155 -14.63 8.44 31.99
C GLY A 155 -13.72 8.20 33.20
N GLU A 156 -12.88 7.17 33.19
CA GLU A 156 -11.94 6.86 34.28
C GLU A 156 -10.51 7.25 33.95
N ILE A 157 -9.79 7.89 34.87
CA ILE A 157 -8.37 8.22 34.69
C ILE A 157 -7.55 6.94 34.72
N VAL A 158 -6.83 6.66 33.62
CA VAL A 158 -6.04 5.43 33.45
C VAL A 158 -4.53 5.66 33.39
N CYS A 159 -4.07 6.87 33.03
CA CYS A 159 -2.65 7.21 32.95
C CYS A 159 -2.44 8.72 33.13
N GLN A 160 -1.29 9.11 33.69
CA GLN A 160 -0.87 10.51 33.84
C GLN A 160 0.48 10.82 33.16
N ASP A 161 1.06 9.84 32.46
CA ASP A 161 2.26 10.01 31.64
C ASP A 161 1.89 10.50 30.24
N SER A 162 2.89 11.00 29.51
CA SER A 162 2.71 11.42 28.10
C SER A 162 2.37 10.28 27.14
N LEU A 163 2.63 9.04 27.56
CA LEU A 163 2.34 7.82 26.82
C LEU A 163 1.41 6.92 27.65
N PHE A 164 0.33 6.44 27.04
CA PHE A 164 -0.57 5.48 27.65
C PHE A 164 -0.48 4.12 26.95
N VAL A 165 -0.24 3.05 27.71
CA VAL A 165 -0.30 1.67 27.18
C VAL A 165 -1.71 1.11 27.40
N PHE A 166 -2.44 0.94 26.30
CA PHE A 166 -3.74 0.30 26.27
C PHE A 166 -3.57 -1.21 26.12
N ASN A 167 -4.29 -1.98 26.95
CA ASN A 167 -4.45 -3.43 26.81
C ASN A 167 -5.81 -3.82 27.40
N ARG A 168 -6.72 -4.35 26.59
CA ARG A 168 -8.06 -4.80 27.01
C ARG A 168 -8.44 -6.07 26.27
N GLU A 169 -9.15 -6.96 26.96
CA GLU A 169 -9.64 -8.20 26.37
C GLU A 169 -11.05 -8.07 25.79
N ASP A 170 -11.90 -7.19 26.36
CA ASP A 170 -13.29 -7.06 25.92
C ASP A 170 -13.37 -6.46 24.51
N VAL A 171 -13.93 -7.23 23.58
CA VAL A 171 -14.17 -6.82 22.18
C VAL A 171 -15.33 -5.82 22.17
N ARG A 172 -14.99 -4.53 22.11
CA ARG A 172 -15.92 -3.40 22.05
C ARG A 172 -15.20 -2.11 21.66
N MET A 173 -15.97 -1.05 21.50
CA MET A 173 -15.45 0.31 21.41
C MET A 173 -15.21 0.91 22.81
N TYR A 174 -14.15 1.69 22.94
CA TYR A 174 -13.81 2.49 24.11
C TYR A 174 -13.64 3.96 23.72
N ASP A 175 -14.11 4.86 24.56
CA ASP A 175 -13.88 6.29 24.44
C ASP A 175 -12.60 6.64 25.21
N LEU A 176 -11.53 6.95 24.48
CA LEU A 176 -10.26 7.39 25.07
C LEU A 176 -10.13 8.90 24.87
N SER A 177 -9.78 9.63 25.92
CA SER A 177 -9.47 11.05 25.82
C SER A 177 -8.16 11.39 26.51
N LEU A 178 -7.47 12.37 25.96
CA LEU A 178 -6.27 12.96 26.53
C LEU A 178 -6.57 14.41 26.89
N VAL A 179 -6.33 14.76 28.15
CA VAL A 179 -6.30 16.16 28.61
C VAL A 179 -4.85 16.54 28.88
N VAL A 180 -4.38 17.59 28.20
CA VAL A 180 -3.06 18.18 28.43
C VAL A 180 -3.26 19.56 29.02
N LYS A 181 -2.57 19.84 30.13
CA LYS A 181 -2.71 21.11 30.87
C LYS A 181 -1.36 21.70 31.22
N ASN A 182 -1.15 22.97 30.87
CA ASN A 182 -0.04 23.79 31.36
C ASN A 182 -0.58 24.93 32.25
N GLU A 183 0.27 25.91 32.60
CA GLU A 183 -0.14 27.06 33.42
C GLU A 183 -1.18 27.98 32.76
N ASP A 184 -1.31 27.94 31.44
CA ASP A 184 -2.13 28.85 30.64
C ASP A 184 -3.50 28.29 30.25
N GLY A 185 -3.67 26.98 30.31
CA GLY A 185 -4.94 26.33 30.03
C GLY A 185 -4.84 24.82 29.88
N ALA A 186 -5.95 24.23 29.46
CA ALA A 186 -6.04 22.81 29.18
C ALA A 186 -6.71 22.59 27.82
N THR A 187 -6.23 21.59 27.10
CA THR A 187 -6.80 21.11 25.84
C THR A 187 -7.15 19.65 25.98
N ALA A 188 -8.33 19.28 25.51
CA ALA A 188 -8.81 17.90 25.52
C ALA A 188 -9.06 17.43 24.08
N LYS A 189 -8.61 16.22 23.78
CA LYS A 189 -8.91 15.50 22.53
C LYS A 189 -9.40 14.10 22.87
N SER A 190 -10.30 13.57 22.05
CA SER A 190 -10.88 12.24 22.24
C SER A 190 -10.73 11.43 20.97
N MET A 191 -10.69 10.12 21.13
CA MET A 191 -10.60 9.14 20.07
C MET A 191 -11.39 7.89 20.43
N THR A 192 -11.86 7.17 19.42
CA THR A 192 -12.48 5.85 19.60
C THR A 192 -11.44 4.76 19.45
N VAL A 193 -11.32 3.87 20.43
CA VAL A 193 -10.49 2.66 20.34
C VAL A 193 -11.39 1.45 20.16
N THR A 194 -11.36 0.83 18.98
CA THR A 194 -12.10 -0.41 18.68
C THR A 194 -11.22 -1.61 18.97
N VAL A 195 -11.61 -2.44 19.94
CA VAL A 195 -10.94 -3.71 20.23
C VAL A 195 -11.57 -4.82 19.40
N VAL A 196 -10.75 -5.52 18.61
CA VAL A 196 -11.17 -6.67 17.80
C VAL A 196 -10.66 -8.00 18.39
N PRO A 197 -11.30 -9.14 18.10
CA PRO A 197 -10.88 -10.43 18.62
C PRO A 197 -9.44 -10.80 18.22
N LEU A 198 -8.74 -11.48 19.12
CA LEU A 198 -7.52 -12.22 18.76
C LEU A 198 -7.95 -13.63 18.31
N ALA A 199 -7.73 -13.95 17.04
CA ALA A 199 -8.05 -15.27 16.51
C ALA A 199 -7.15 -16.33 17.17
N PRO A 200 -7.71 -17.50 17.57
CA PRO A 200 -6.90 -18.59 18.10
C PRO A 200 -5.98 -19.19 17.03
N PRO A 201 -4.89 -19.88 17.42
CA PRO A 201 -3.99 -20.53 16.48
C PRO A 201 -4.73 -21.43 15.48
N ARG A 202 -4.57 -21.15 14.18
CA ARG A 202 -5.25 -21.88 13.10
C ARG A 202 -4.35 -22.03 11.88
N LEU A 203 -4.50 -23.16 11.19
CA LEU A 203 -3.97 -23.39 9.84
C LEU A 203 -5.11 -23.51 8.85
N ILE A 204 -4.96 -22.92 7.66
CA ILE A 204 -5.97 -22.96 6.61
C ILE A 204 -5.29 -23.20 5.26
N PHE A 205 -5.67 -24.25 4.54
CA PHE A 205 -5.45 -24.28 3.10
C PHE A 205 -6.47 -23.39 2.40
N ASN A 206 -6.00 -22.57 1.48
CA ASN A 206 -6.86 -21.66 0.73
C ASN A 206 -6.70 -21.92 -0.78
N ASP A 207 -7.82 -21.83 -1.49
CA ASP A 207 -7.98 -22.07 -2.93
C ASP A 207 -8.00 -20.76 -3.74
N GLY A 208 -7.33 -19.73 -3.24
CA GLY A 208 -7.31 -18.38 -3.81
C GLY A 208 -8.57 -17.54 -3.52
N ARG A 209 -9.65 -18.15 -3.01
CA ARG A 209 -10.94 -17.47 -2.79
C ARG A 209 -11.10 -16.92 -1.37
N TYR A 210 -12.04 -16.01 -1.20
CA TYR A 210 -12.42 -15.54 0.14
C TYR A 210 -13.01 -16.67 1.00
N ARG A 211 -13.01 -16.50 2.32
CA ARG A 211 -13.68 -17.43 3.25
C ARG A 211 -14.40 -16.65 4.31
N THR A 212 -15.62 -17.03 4.65
CA THR A 212 -16.26 -16.49 5.85
C THR A 212 -15.68 -17.12 7.11
N VAL A 213 -15.91 -16.52 8.29
CA VAL A 213 -15.39 -17.07 9.55
C VAL A 213 -16.04 -18.42 9.93
N SER A 214 -17.27 -18.67 9.48
CA SER A 214 -17.94 -19.97 9.65
C SER A 214 -17.59 -21.03 8.59
N ASP A 215 -16.86 -20.64 7.54
CA ASP A 215 -16.51 -21.53 6.44
C ASP A 215 -15.47 -22.59 6.83
N ASN A 216 -15.93 -23.84 6.87
CA ASN A 216 -15.15 -25.03 7.20
C ASN A 216 -14.89 -25.92 5.98
N ARG A 217 -14.96 -25.38 4.75
CA ARG A 217 -14.68 -26.16 3.55
C ARG A 217 -13.25 -26.67 3.52
N ILE A 218 -13.09 -27.95 3.21
CA ILE A 218 -11.80 -28.57 2.92
C ILE A 218 -11.43 -28.15 1.50
N THR A 219 -10.30 -27.45 1.34
CA THR A 219 -9.79 -27.07 0.02
C THR A 219 -9.40 -28.32 -0.75
N ASN A 220 -9.69 -28.32 -2.06
CA ASN A 220 -9.12 -29.27 -3.01
C ASN A 220 -8.13 -28.51 -3.89
N PHE A 221 -7.03 -29.18 -4.22
CA PHE A 221 -6.07 -28.77 -5.24
C PHE A 221 -6.01 -29.85 -6.30
N SER A 222 -5.56 -29.49 -7.48
CA SER A 222 -5.18 -30.44 -8.54
C SER A 222 -3.71 -30.27 -8.89
N VAL A 223 -3.12 -31.32 -9.45
CA VAL A 223 -1.78 -31.27 -10.02
C VAL A 223 -1.69 -32.28 -11.17
N PRO A 224 -1.11 -31.94 -12.32
CA PRO A 224 -0.96 -32.88 -13.42
C PRO A 224 0.03 -33.98 -13.07
N LEU A 225 -0.20 -35.19 -13.58
CA LEU A 225 0.71 -36.32 -13.38
C LEU A 225 2.15 -35.96 -13.77
N GLY A 226 3.07 -36.08 -12.81
CA GLY A 226 4.49 -35.80 -13.00
C GLY A 226 4.94 -34.37 -12.68
N ARG A 227 4.01 -33.47 -12.28
CA ARG A 227 4.34 -32.14 -11.74
C ARG A 227 4.48 -32.20 -10.21
N GLU A 228 5.44 -31.44 -9.68
CA GLU A 228 5.55 -31.18 -8.24
C GLU A 228 4.63 -30.01 -7.86
N LEU A 229 3.83 -30.17 -6.80
CA LEU A 229 3.03 -29.13 -6.17
C LEU A 229 3.65 -28.79 -4.81
N VAL A 230 3.78 -27.50 -4.49
CA VAL A 230 4.19 -27.07 -3.15
C VAL A 230 2.96 -26.62 -2.37
N LEU A 231 2.68 -27.30 -1.26
CA LEU A 231 1.58 -26.98 -0.36
C LEU A 231 2.09 -26.19 0.85
N SER A 232 1.31 -25.20 1.28
CA SER A 232 1.50 -24.55 2.58
C SER A 232 0.16 -24.02 3.06
N PRO A 233 -0.27 -24.32 4.30
CA PRO A 233 -1.38 -23.62 4.90
C PRO A 233 -0.98 -22.18 5.26
N TYR A 234 -1.98 -21.30 5.34
CA TYR A 234 -1.88 -19.96 5.90
C TYR A 234 -1.91 -20.06 7.44
N PRO A 235 -0.88 -19.56 8.15
CA PRO A 235 -0.87 -19.52 9.60
C PRO A 235 -1.63 -18.30 10.14
N ILE A 236 -2.43 -18.51 11.17
CA ILE A 236 -3.05 -17.46 11.99
C ILE A 236 -2.60 -17.69 13.43
N ASP A 237 -2.00 -16.67 14.05
CA ASP A 237 -1.40 -16.75 15.41
C ASP A 237 -0.43 -17.94 15.59
N ILE A 238 0.32 -18.25 14.53
CA ILE A 238 1.38 -19.28 14.51
C ILE A 238 2.61 -18.66 13.85
N THR A 239 3.77 -18.77 14.50
CA THR A 239 5.01 -18.15 14.00
C THR A 239 5.92 -19.15 13.29
N GLU A 240 7.00 -18.65 12.70
CA GLU A 240 8.08 -19.42 12.09
C GLU A 240 8.77 -20.43 13.03
N LYS A 241 8.55 -20.33 14.35
CA LYS A 241 9.10 -21.27 15.34
C LYS A 241 8.30 -22.58 15.42
N ALA A 242 7.14 -22.65 14.78
CA ALA A 242 6.33 -23.85 14.77
C ALA A 242 7.02 -25.00 14.03
N VAL A 243 6.89 -26.22 14.57
CA VAL A 243 7.32 -27.45 13.89
C VAL A 243 6.10 -28.11 13.28
N TYR A 244 6.21 -28.49 12.00
CA TYR A 244 5.12 -29.09 11.25
C TYR A 244 5.28 -30.62 11.18
N GLU A 245 4.15 -31.33 11.19
CA GLU A 245 4.07 -32.76 10.89
C GLU A 245 3.07 -32.96 9.77
N TRP A 246 3.56 -33.46 8.63
CA TRP A 246 2.77 -33.74 7.43
C TRP A 246 2.42 -35.22 7.34
N GLN A 247 1.22 -35.53 6.85
CA GLN A 247 0.81 -36.90 6.52
C GLN A 247 0.10 -36.92 5.16
N VAL A 248 0.37 -37.98 4.39
CA VAL A 248 -0.33 -38.30 3.13
C VAL A 248 -1.02 -39.64 3.31
N ASP A 249 -2.33 -39.69 3.18
CA ASP A 249 -3.18 -40.87 3.42
C ASP A 249 -2.91 -41.55 4.77
N GLY A 250 -2.67 -40.73 5.81
CA GLY A 250 -2.35 -41.17 7.17
C GLY A 250 -0.90 -41.65 7.36
N VAL A 251 -0.06 -41.61 6.32
CA VAL A 251 1.36 -41.94 6.40
C VAL A 251 2.17 -40.67 6.66
N LYS A 252 2.85 -40.63 7.81
CA LYS A 252 3.73 -39.53 8.21
C LYS A 252 4.88 -39.32 7.22
N GLN A 253 5.13 -38.05 6.89
CA GLN A 253 6.20 -37.60 6.02
C GLN A 253 7.39 -37.06 6.85
N SER A 254 8.55 -36.91 6.21
CA SER A 254 9.78 -36.43 6.84
C SER A 254 9.90 -34.91 6.92
N GLU A 255 9.11 -34.18 6.14
CA GLU A 255 9.09 -32.72 6.09
C GLU A 255 8.59 -32.13 7.42
N THR A 256 9.25 -31.08 7.90
CA THR A 256 8.95 -30.44 9.19
C THR A 256 8.74 -28.93 9.11
N THR A 257 8.84 -28.35 7.91
CA THR A 257 8.62 -26.93 7.67
C THR A 257 7.17 -26.65 7.27
N SER A 258 6.81 -25.37 7.15
CA SER A 258 5.48 -24.95 6.70
C SER A 258 5.17 -25.28 5.23
N TYR A 259 6.17 -25.73 4.47
CA TYR A 259 6.03 -26.07 3.05
C TYR A 259 6.18 -27.58 2.87
N PHE A 260 5.31 -28.18 2.05
CA PHE A 260 5.39 -29.59 1.70
C PHE A 260 5.38 -29.78 0.20
N LYS A 261 6.46 -30.37 -0.31
CA LYS A 261 6.61 -30.70 -1.72
C LYS A 261 5.97 -32.05 -2.00
N PHE A 262 4.96 -32.05 -2.85
CA PHE A 262 4.18 -33.21 -3.20
C PHE A 262 4.27 -33.49 -4.70
N ALA A 263 4.86 -34.63 -5.06
CA ALA A 263 5.05 -35.05 -6.46
C ALA A 263 4.39 -36.43 -6.66
N PRO A 264 3.08 -36.48 -6.96
CA PRO A 264 2.39 -37.74 -7.16
C PRO A 264 2.85 -38.42 -8.46
N THR A 265 3.07 -39.74 -8.40
CA THR A 265 3.48 -40.56 -9.56
C THR A 265 2.34 -41.42 -10.11
N VAL A 266 1.14 -41.32 -9.53
CA VAL A 266 -0.05 -42.07 -9.92
C VAL A 266 -1.24 -41.11 -9.84
N GLN A 267 -2.12 -41.16 -10.84
CA GLN A 267 -3.36 -40.40 -10.81
C GLN A 267 -4.25 -40.86 -9.67
N GLY A 268 -5.01 -39.92 -9.10
CA GLY A 268 -5.94 -40.20 -8.02
C GLY A 268 -5.94 -39.11 -6.96
N ARG A 269 -6.83 -39.29 -5.98
CA ARG A 269 -7.05 -38.32 -4.91
C ARG A 269 -6.27 -38.71 -3.65
N TYR A 270 -5.46 -37.79 -3.17
CA TYR A 270 -4.62 -37.93 -1.98
C TYR A 270 -5.16 -37.06 -0.85
N TYR A 271 -5.25 -37.63 0.35
CA TYR A 271 -5.68 -36.90 1.54
C TYR A 271 -4.46 -36.43 2.34
N ILE A 272 -4.31 -35.13 2.50
CA ILE A 272 -3.15 -34.52 3.14
C ILE A 272 -3.58 -33.82 4.42
N THR A 273 -2.87 -34.11 5.50
CA THR A 273 -3.05 -33.43 6.79
C THR A 273 -1.74 -32.84 7.26
N VAL A 274 -1.84 -31.73 7.98
CA VAL A 274 -0.69 -31.07 8.59
C VAL A 274 -1.05 -30.57 9.97
N THR A 275 -0.13 -30.74 10.91
CA THR A 275 -0.22 -30.17 12.27
C THR A 275 1.00 -29.32 12.56
N ALA A 276 0.80 -28.07 12.95
CA ALA A 276 1.83 -27.20 13.49
C ALA A 276 1.82 -27.26 15.02
N THR A 277 2.99 -27.31 15.65
CA THR A 277 3.17 -27.25 17.09
C THR A 277 4.10 -26.10 17.48
N GLU A 278 3.66 -25.20 18.35
CA GLU A 278 4.45 -24.09 18.88
C GLU A 278 4.13 -23.85 20.37
N GLY A 279 5.14 -23.81 21.24
CA GLY A 279 4.94 -23.48 22.65
C GLY A 279 3.98 -24.42 23.41
N GLY A 280 3.79 -25.66 22.93
CA GLY A 280 2.83 -26.62 23.47
C GLY A 280 1.40 -26.48 22.95
N GLN A 281 1.12 -25.49 22.10
CA GLN A 281 -0.13 -25.35 21.35
C GLN A 281 -0.02 -26.04 19.99
N THR A 282 -1.14 -26.55 19.49
CA THR A 282 -1.21 -27.24 18.19
C THR A 282 -2.36 -26.70 17.35
N ALA A 283 -2.12 -26.56 16.05
CA ALA A 283 -3.17 -26.29 15.06
C ALA A 283 -3.03 -27.28 13.91
N SER A 284 -4.15 -27.83 13.46
CA SER A 284 -4.19 -28.83 12.39
C SER A 284 -5.13 -28.39 11.28
N THR A 285 -4.82 -28.79 10.05
CA THR A 285 -5.70 -28.61 8.90
C THR A 285 -5.51 -29.75 7.89
N GLU A 286 -6.43 -29.81 6.94
CA GLU A 286 -6.53 -30.88 5.95
C GLU A 286 -6.86 -30.35 4.56
N THR A 287 -6.48 -31.09 3.54
CA THR A 287 -6.78 -30.82 2.14
C THR A 287 -6.77 -32.10 1.32
N TYR A 288 -7.34 -32.04 0.11
CA TYR A 288 -7.16 -33.08 -0.89
C TYR A 288 -6.34 -32.54 -2.06
N VAL A 289 -5.48 -33.37 -2.62
CA VAL A 289 -4.81 -33.12 -3.90
C VAL A 289 -5.25 -34.19 -4.88
N GLU A 290 -5.82 -33.79 -6.01
CA GLU A 290 -6.16 -34.67 -7.12
C GLU A 290 -5.04 -34.66 -8.15
N CYS A 291 -4.33 -35.79 -8.28
CA CYS A 291 -3.39 -35.99 -9.38
C CYS A 291 -4.19 -36.34 -10.64
N VAL A 292 -4.28 -35.38 -11.56
CA VAL A 292 -5.07 -35.47 -12.79
C VAL A 292 -4.23 -35.91 -13.98
N ASP A 293 -4.80 -35.87 -15.19
CA ASP A 293 -4.11 -36.19 -16.43
C ASP A 293 -2.82 -35.35 -16.62
N PRO A 294 -1.84 -35.82 -17.42
CA PRO A 294 -0.66 -35.03 -17.72
C PRO A 294 -1.01 -33.65 -18.32
N GLU A 295 -0.17 -32.65 -18.05
CA GLU A 295 -0.33 -31.30 -18.57
C GLU A 295 -0.52 -31.32 -20.10
N GLY A 296 -1.46 -30.50 -20.59
CA GLY A 296 -1.79 -30.41 -22.01
C GLY A 296 -2.94 -31.31 -22.46
N THR A 297 -3.41 -32.24 -21.62
CA THR A 297 -4.54 -33.14 -21.95
C THR A 297 -5.84 -32.36 -22.20
N HIS A 298 -6.12 -31.35 -21.38
CA HIS A 298 -7.35 -30.53 -21.44
C HIS A 298 -7.15 -29.18 -22.12
N ARG A 299 -5.99 -28.97 -22.77
CA ARG A 299 -5.69 -27.70 -23.45
C ARG A 299 -6.73 -27.40 -24.52
N ASN A 300 -7.32 -26.21 -24.43
CA ASN A 300 -8.31 -25.72 -25.37
C ASN A 300 -7.64 -24.86 -26.45
N TRP A 301 -7.44 -25.42 -27.64
CA TRP A 301 -6.71 -24.74 -28.71
C TRP A 301 -7.48 -23.56 -29.32
N GLN A 302 -6.73 -22.50 -29.61
CA GLN A 302 -7.21 -21.35 -30.40
C GLN A 302 -7.80 -21.79 -31.74
N THR A 303 -8.89 -21.14 -32.15
CA THR A 303 -9.53 -21.28 -33.46
C THR A 303 -9.61 -19.94 -34.17
N ASP A 304 -9.97 -19.91 -35.46
CA ASP A 304 -10.16 -18.67 -36.22
C ASP A 304 -11.20 -17.71 -35.59
N GLY A 305 -12.08 -18.21 -34.72
CA GLY A 305 -13.10 -17.43 -34.02
C GLY A 305 -12.72 -17.02 -32.59
N SER A 306 -11.54 -17.42 -32.09
CA SER A 306 -11.12 -17.13 -30.72
C SER A 306 -10.95 -15.63 -30.49
N SER A 307 -11.44 -15.15 -29.36
CA SER A 307 -11.33 -13.75 -28.96
C SER A 307 -9.95 -13.44 -28.40
N ALA A 308 -9.32 -12.35 -28.83
CA ALA A 308 -8.13 -11.82 -28.18
C ALA A 308 -8.40 -11.34 -26.74
N ARG A 309 -9.64 -10.95 -26.44
CA ARG A 309 -10.07 -10.44 -25.14
C ARG A 309 -10.66 -11.56 -24.30
N PHE A 310 -10.51 -11.50 -22.97
CA PHE A 310 -11.21 -12.41 -22.06
C PHE A 310 -12.73 -12.40 -22.34
N THR A 311 -13.39 -13.54 -22.12
CA THR A 311 -14.77 -13.76 -22.57
C THR A 311 -15.74 -14.06 -21.44
N GLU A 312 -15.25 -14.32 -20.23
CA GLU A 312 -16.09 -14.62 -19.07
C GLU A 312 -15.51 -14.03 -17.77
N VAL A 313 -16.41 -13.65 -16.87
CA VAL A 313 -16.13 -13.36 -15.45
C VAL A 313 -16.80 -14.45 -14.63
N PHE A 314 -16.01 -15.23 -13.91
CA PHE A 314 -16.49 -16.35 -13.09
C PHE A 314 -16.88 -15.90 -11.69
N GLU A 315 -16.16 -14.92 -11.15
CA GLU A 315 -16.31 -14.47 -9.78
C GLU A 315 -15.88 -13.01 -9.64
N TYR A 316 -16.56 -12.26 -8.78
CA TYR A 316 -16.16 -10.93 -8.36
C TYR A 316 -16.53 -10.74 -6.89
N ILE A 317 -15.51 -10.72 -6.04
CA ILE A 317 -15.65 -10.54 -4.59
C ILE A 317 -14.76 -9.37 -4.18
N PRO A 318 -15.29 -8.14 -4.18
CA PRO A 318 -14.54 -6.99 -3.73
C PRO A 318 -14.41 -6.98 -2.21
N ALA A 319 -13.32 -6.42 -1.71
CA ALA A 319 -13.16 -6.08 -0.30
C ALA A 319 -13.91 -4.77 0.01
N PRO A 320 -13.99 -4.32 1.28
CA PRO A 320 -14.63 -3.03 1.58
C PRO A 320 -13.96 -1.87 0.84
N GLY A 321 -14.76 -0.92 0.35
CA GLY A 321 -14.23 0.25 -0.35
C GLY A 321 -15.28 1.31 -0.70
N GLN A 322 -14.83 2.52 -1.01
CA GLN A 322 -15.68 3.68 -1.32
C GLN A 322 -16.37 3.60 -2.69
N PHE A 323 -15.87 2.75 -3.59
CA PHE A 323 -16.51 2.43 -4.87
C PHE A 323 -17.24 1.08 -4.84
N VAL A 324 -17.16 0.37 -3.72
CA VAL A 324 -17.86 -0.89 -3.48
C VAL A 324 -19.23 -0.57 -2.88
N ASN A 325 -20.30 -0.87 -3.61
CA ASN A 325 -21.66 -0.49 -3.25
C ASN A 325 -22.61 -1.69 -3.36
N PHE A 326 -22.56 -2.54 -2.35
CA PHE A 326 -23.53 -3.63 -2.15
C PHE A 326 -24.31 -3.37 -0.88
N PRO A 327 -25.51 -2.76 -0.97
CA PRO A 327 -26.34 -2.50 0.20
C PRO A 327 -26.90 -3.80 0.82
N VAL A 328 -27.47 -3.68 2.02
CA VAL A 328 -28.18 -4.79 2.66
C VAL A 328 -29.24 -5.35 1.72
N GLY A 329 -29.24 -6.68 1.54
CA GLY A 329 -30.14 -7.38 0.63
C GLY A 329 -29.54 -7.68 -0.75
N SER A 330 -28.34 -7.18 -1.07
CA SER A 330 -27.56 -7.69 -2.21
C SER A 330 -27.15 -9.15 -2.01
N THR A 331 -26.90 -9.83 -3.12
CA THR A 331 -26.50 -11.25 -3.19
C THR A 331 -25.17 -11.42 -3.92
N GLU A 332 -24.52 -12.59 -3.79
CA GLU A 332 -23.35 -12.94 -4.61
C GLU A 332 -23.65 -12.88 -6.12
N ALA A 333 -24.89 -13.20 -6.53
CA ALA A 333 -25.32 -13.08 -7.92
C ALA A 333 -25.33 -11.62 -8.40
N ASP A 334 -25.70 -10.67 -7.54
CA ASP A 334 -25.61 -9.24 -7.86
C ASP A 334 -24.15 -8.80 -7.99
N ALA A 335 -23.26 -9.31 -7.14
CA ALA A 335 -21.82 -9.07 -7.26
C ALA A 335 -21.29 -9.62 -8.59
N LEU A 336 -21.56 -10.88 -8.92
CA LEU A 336 -21.16 -11.45 -10.20
C LEU A 336 -21.72 -10.67 -11.39
N ALA A 337 -22.98 -10.25 -11.34
CA ALA A 337 -23.59 -9.41 -12.38
C ALA A 337 -22.86 -8.07 -12.53
N LYS A 338 -22.43 -7.45 -11.43
CA LYS A 338 -21.58 -6.25 -11.45
C LYS A 338 -20.20 -6.53 -12.04
N GLY A 339 -19.56 -7.65 -11.67
CA GLY A 339 -18.28 -8.05 -12.26
C GLY A 339 -18.38 -8.21 -13.78
N LYS A 340 -19.42 -8.90 -14.26
CA LYS A 340 -19.70 -9.12 -15.69
C LYS A 340 -19.90 -7.83 -16.50
N THR A 341 -20.13 -6.67 -15.90
CA THR A 341 -20.22 -5.42 -16.67
C THR A 341 -18.91 -5.10 -17.37
N ILE A 342 -17.77 -5.57 -16.86
CA ILE A 342 -16.45 -5.36 -17.50
C ILE A 342 -16.31 -6.10 -18.83
N LEU A 343 -17.19 -7.05 -19.15
CA LEU A 343 -17.29 -7.66 -20.48
C LEU A 343 -17.78 -6.67 -21.55
N ASP A 344 -18.43 -5.57 -21.17
CA ASP A 344 -18.65 -4.43 -22.06
C ASP A 344 -17.39 -3.53 -22.03
N PRO A 345 -16.66 -3.36 -23.16
CA PRO A 345 -15.44 -2.55 -23.20
C PRO A 345 -15.68 -1.05 -22.97
N SER A 346 -16.95 -0.60 -22.91
CA SER A 346 -17.30 0.77 -22.50
C SER A 346 -17.38 0.96 -20.98
N THR A 347 -17.36 -0.13 -20.19
CA THR A 347 -17.25 -0.06 -18.74
C THR A 347 -15.87 0.50 -18.36
N PRO A 348 -15.80 1.59 -17.58
CA PRO A 348 -14.54 2.30 -17.38
C PRO A 348 -13.52 1.53 -16.54
N TYR A 349 -13.99 0.78 -15.54
CA TYR A 349 -13.18 -0.07 -14.65
C TYR A 349 -14.08 -0.87 -13.70
N LEU A 350 -13.49 -1.85 -13.03
CA LEU A 350 -14.03 -2.59 -11.90
C LEU A 350 -13.14 -2.39 -10.67
N SER A 351 -13.68 -1.73 -9.65
CA SER A 351 -12.99 -1.44 -8.39
C SER A 351 -12.99 -2.66 -7.48
N LEU A 352 -11.82 -3.17 -7.12
CA LEU A 352 -11.71 -4.38 -6.31
C LEU A 352 -11.81 -4.09 -4.79
N GLY A 353 -11.78 -2.82 -4.39
CA GLY A 353 -11.80 -2.41 -2.98
C GLY A 353 -10.44 -2.62 -2.32
N ALA A 354 -10.42 -2.61 -0.98
CA ALA A 354 -9.20 -2.79 -0.21
C ALA A 354 -8.50 -4.15 -0.43
N TYR A 355 -7.42 -4.41 0.33
CA TYR A 355 -6.63 -5.63 0.21
C TYR A 355 -7.49 -6.90 0.11
N GLY A 356 -7.15 -7.74 -0.87
CA GLY A 356 -7.70 -9.07 -1.03
C GLY A 356 -8.91 -9.15 -1.94
N GLY A 357 -9.59 -8.03 -2.21
CA GLY A 357 -10.69 -8.01 -3.18
C GLY A 357 -10.22 -8.42 -4.57
N TYR A 358 -11.04 -9.18 -5.29
CA TYR A 358 -10.62 -9.82 -6.54
C TYR A 358 -11.72 -10.00 -7.58
N VAL A 359 -11.28 -10.22 -8.82
CA VAL A 359 -12.08 -10.70 -9.95
C VAL A 359 -11.39 -11.91 -10.58
N VAL A 360 -12.18 -12.90 -10.99
CA VAL A 360 -11.72 -14.08 -11.75
C VAL A 360 -12.29 -14.03 -13.16
N ILE A 361 -11.41 -14.06 -14.16
CA ILE A 361 -11.74 -14.03 -15.59
C ILE A 361 -11.21 -15.28 -16.30
N GLY A 362 -11.75 -15.58 -17.47
CA GLY A 362 -11.21 -16.60 -18.36
C GLY A 362 -11.35 -16.26 -19.84
N PHE A 363 -10.56 -16.97 -20.64
CA PHE A 363 -10.52 -16.87 -22.10
C PHE A 363 -11.35 -17.99 -22.74
N ASP A 364 -11.72 -17.84 -24.02
CA ASP A 364 -12.42 -18.90 -24.78
C ASP A 364 -11.47 -19.99 -25.32
N HIS A 365 -10.20 -19.91 -24.97
CA HIS A 365 -9.10 -20.81 -25.32
C HIS A 365 -8.01 -20.73 -24.24
N SER A 366 -7.10 -21.69 -24.24
CA SER A 366 -5.90 -21.68 -23.39
C SER A 366 -4.88 -20.67 -23.93
N VAL A 367 -4.46 -19.72 -23.11
CA VAL A 367 -3.40 -18.75 -23.46
C VAL A 367 -2.06 -19.44 -23.33
N GLU A 368 -1.34 -19.55 -24.45
CA GLU A 368 -0.04 -20.22 -24.51
C GLU A 368 1.04 -19.44 -23.75
N ASN A 369 1.88 -20.15 -22.99
CA ASN A 369 3.12 -19.58 -22.47
C ASN A 369 4.19 -19.64 -23.56
N VAL A 370 4.63 -18.48 -24.04
CA VAL A 370 5.75 -18.36 -24.97
C VAL A 370 7.00 -17.95 -24.19
N PRO A 371 7.99 -18.84 -24.01
CA PRO A 371 9.11 -18.59 -23.12
C PRO A 371 9.85 -17.28 -23.44
N GLY A 372 10.00 -16.43 -22.42
CA GLY A 372 10.68 -15.14 -22.47
C GLY A 372 9.84 -13.98 -23.03
N GLU A 373 8.69 -14.25 -23.64
CA GLU A 373 7.80 -13.24 -24.25
C GLU A 373 6.67 -12.81 -23.30
N TYR A 374 5.89 -11.81 -23.68
CA TYR A 374 4.64 -11.46 -23.01
C TYR A 374 3.49 -12.33 -23.53
N ASP A 375 2.63 -12.79 -22.64
CA ASP A 375 1.50 -13.68 -22.95
C ASP A 375 0.15 -13.04 -22.65
N LEU A 376 0.12 -12.11 -21.69
CA LEU A 376 -1.10 -11.45 -21.24
C LEU A 376 -0.95 -9.94 -21.25
N ILE A 377 -2.06 -9.25 -21.52
CA ILE A 377 -2.22 -7.81 -21.25
C ILE A 377 -3.36 -7.66 -20.26
N LEU A 378 -3.11 -7.12 -19.08
CA LEU A 378 -4.11 -6.85 -18.04
C LEU A 378 -4.05 -5.37 -17.65
N GLU A 379 -5.07 -4.62 -18.02
CA GLU A 379 -5.09 -3.16 -17.96
C GLU A 379 -5.68 -2.64 -16.64
N GLY A 380 -5.12 -1.53 -16.16
CA GLY A 380 -5.61 -0.76 -15.01
C GLY A 380 -5.64 0.74 -15.32
N ASN A 381 -6.07 1.59 -14.38
CA ASN A 381 -6.22 3.04 -14.58
C ASN A 381 -5.02 3.89 -14.09
N ALA A 382 -3.97 3.25 -13.60
CA ALA A 382 -2.81 3.89 -13.01
C ALA A 382 -2.15 4.95 -13.90
N PHE A 383 -1.67 6.00 -13.26
CA PHE A 383 -0.87 7.07 -13.85
C PHE A 383 0.30 7.44 -12.94
N ALA A 384 1.21 8.29 -13.42
CA ALA A 384 2.40 8.65 -12.66
C ALA A 384 2.02 9.24 -11.28
N GLY A 385 2.47 8.58 -10.21
CA GLY A 385 2.14 8.93 -8.83
C GLY A 385 0.78 8.45 -8.30
N SER A 386 0.08 7.61 -9.06
CA SER A 386 -1.14 6.93 -8.65
C SER A 386 -1.09 5.48 -9.13
N SER A 387 -0.51 4.59 -8.32
CA SER A 387 -0.50 3.15 -8.54
C SER A 387 -1.20 2.41 -7.39
N GLU A 388 -2.05 1.44 -7.73
CA GLU A 388 -2.86 0.66 -6.79
C GLU A 388 -2.70 -0.84 -7.12
N PRO A 389 -1.47 -1.37 -6.94
CA PRO A 389 -1.04 -2.58 -7.61
C PRO A 389 -1.90 -3.80 -7.27
N GLY A 390 -2.35 -4.50 -8.31
CA GLY A 390 -3.02 -5.79 -8.25
C GLY A 390 -2.05 -6.93 -8.56
N ILE A 391 -2.02 -7.96 -7.71
CA ILE A 391 -1.30 -9.21 -8.00
C ILE A 391 -2.15 -10.06 -8.97
N VAL A 392 -1.45 -10.71 -9.89
CA VAL A 392 -2.04 -11.63 -10.87
C VAL A 392 -1.79 -13.06 -10.43
N TRP A 393 -2.84 -13.86 -10.38
CA TRP A 393 -2.78 -15.30 -10.23
C TRP A 393 -3.29 -15.96 -11.50
N VAL A 394 -2.70 -17.08 -11.88
CA VAL A 394 -3.08 -17.85 -13.06
C VAL A 394 -3.35 -19.30 -12.72
N MET A 395 -4.21 -19.94 -13.50
CA MET A 395 -4.61 -21.33 -13.31
C MET A 395 -4.83 -22.00 -14.66
N GLN A 396 -4.47 -23.27 -14.74
CA GLN A 396 -4.86 -24.18 -15.82
C GLN A 396 -6.17 -24.87 -15.43
N ASP A 397 -7.04 -25.15 -16.40
CA ASP A 397 -8.11 -26.13 -16.28
C ASP A 397 -7.48 -27.53 -16.35
N GLU A 398 -6.89 -27.95 -15.23
CA GLU A 398 -6.11 -29.18 -15.13
C GLU A 398 -7.02 -30.42 -15.19
N ASN A 399 -8.30 -30.28 -14.82
CA ASN A 399 -9.27 -31.38 -14.81
C ASN A 399 -10.28 -31.35 -15.99
N GLY A 400 -10.31 -30.27 -16.77
CA GLY A 400 -11.11 -30.12 -17.99
C GLY A 400 -12.59 -29.81 -17.75
N ASN A 401 -12.96 -29.24 -16.60
CA ASN A 401 -14.34 -28.93 -16.24
C ASN A 401 -14.78 -27.51 -16.67
N GLY A 402 -13.86 -26.68 -17.15
CA GLY A 402 -14.11 -25.29 -17.55
C GLY A 402 -14.39 -24.33 -16.38
N LEU A 403 -13.96 -24.66 -15.15
CA LEU A 403 -14.16 -23.86 -13.95
C LEU A 403 -12.82 -23.50 -13.29
N PRO A 404 -12.71 -22.31 -12.67
CA PRO A 404 -11.51 -21.90 -11.95
C PRO A 404 -11.44 -22.54 -10.54
N ASP A 405 -11.37 -23.87 -10.47
CA ASP A 405 -11.37 -24.65 -9.22
C ASP A 405 -10.20 -25.64 -9.06
N ASP A 406 -9.15 -25.44 -9.85
CA ASP A 406 -7.88 -26.16 -9.79
C ASP A 406 -6.83 -25.41 -8.92
N THR A 407 -5.53 -25.54 -9.20
CA THR A 407 -4.46 -24.87 -8.45
C THR A 407 -4.08 -23.49 -9.01
N TRP A 408 -4.14 -22.46 -8.16
CA TRP A 408 -3.66 -21.11 -8.47
C TRP A 408 -2.14 -20.94 -8.28
N TYR A 409 -1.50 -20.23 -9.20
CA TYR A 409 -0.10 -19.81 -9.11
C TYR A 409 0.01 -18.29 -9.23
N GLU A 410 0.76 -17.65 -8.33
CA GLU A 410 1.05 -16.22 -8.40
C GLU A 410 2.00 -15.95 -9.58
N LEU A 411 1.78 -14.89 -10.36
CA LEU A 411 2.80 -14.35 -11.23
C LEU A 411 3.70 -13.42 -10.41
N LYS A 412 4.97 -13.78 -10.29
CA LYS A 412 5.98 -12.96 -9.62
C LYS A 412 6.04 -11.57 -10.26
N GLY A 413 6.16 -10.55 -9.42
CA GLY A 413 6.47 -9.19 -9.83
C GLY A 413 7.83 -8.69 -9.33
N SER A 414 8.04 -7.38 -9.46
CA SER A 414 9.29 -6.69 -9.13
C SER A 414 9.56 -6.47 -7.65
N ALA A 415 8.58 -6.63 -6.75
CA ALA A 415 8.77 -6.39 -5.33
C ALA A 415 9.86 -7.31 -4.76
N SER A 416 10.71 -6.74 -3.91
CA SER A 416 11.69 -7.50 -3.11
C SER A 416 11.02 -8.32 -2.02
N ALA A 417 11.77 -9.24 -1.39
CA ALA A 417 11.24 -10.05 -0.29
C ALA A 417 10.84 -9.19 0.92
N GLU A 418 11.53 -8.07 1.13
CA GLU A 418 11.28 -7.10 2.19
C GLU A 418 10.04 -6.23 1.92
N GLU A 419 9.67 -6.06 0.65
CA GLU A 419 8.48 -5.32 0.20
C GLU A 419 7.23 -6.21 0.10
N MET A 420 7.28 -7.47 0.53
CA MET A 420 6.12 -8.36 0.48
C MET A 420 5.96 -9.21 1.73
N SER A 421 4.71 -9.57 2.01
CA SER A 421 4.34 -10.53 3.05
C SER A 421 3.53 -11.63 2.38
N ARG A 422 4.16 -12.78 2.11
CA ARG A 422 3.47 -13.97 1.60
C ARG A 422 2.60 -14.58 2.71
N LYS A 423 1.61 -15.37 2.32
CA LYS A 423 0.68 -16.02 3.26
C LYS A 423 0.00 -15.03 4.21
N TYR A 424 -0.32 -13.84 3.68
CA TYR A 424 -1.05 -12.81 4.41
C TYR A 424 -2.53 -13.18 4.45
N VAL A 425 -3.14 -12.97 5.61
CA VAL A 425 -4.58 -13.14 5.83
C VAL A 425 -5.09 -11.87 6.47
N ILE A 426 -6.09 -11.26 5.85
CA ILE A 426 -6.86 -10.18 6.47
C ILE A 426 -8.25 -10.71 6.81
N THR A 427 -8.80 -10.29 7.94
CA THR A 427 -10.19 -10.52 8.32
C THR A 427 -10.90 -9.18 8.37
N TYR A 428 -11.97 -9.01 7.61
CA TYR A 428 -12.87 -7.87 7.67
C TYR A 428 -14.09 -8.20 8.54
N TYR A 429 -14.37 -7.32 9.49
CA TYR A 429 -15.48 -7.46 10.42
C TYR A 429 -16.72 -6.75 9.86
N ARG A 430 -17.84 -7.47 9.83
CA ARG A 430 -19.11 -6.95 9.32
C ARG A 430 -19.56 -5.78 10.21
N PRO A 431 -19.76 -4.58 9.65
CA PRO A 431 -20.13 -3.42 10.44
C PRO A 431 -21.55 -3.55 10.99
N THR A 432 -21.75 -3.15 12.25
CA THR A 432 -23.06 -3.09 12.91
C THR A 432 -23.62 -1.66 12.96
N GLN A 433 -22.77 -0.66 12.73
CA GLN A 433 -23.12 0.74 12.70
C GLN A 433 -23.20 1.24 11.26
N GLU A 434 -24.33 1.82 10.86
CA GLU A 434 -24.45 2.51 9.58
C GLU A 434 -23.42 3.64 9.48
N ARG A 435 -22.80 3.80 8.30
CA ARG A 435 -21.73 4.77 8.07
C ARG A 435 -20.51 4.61 8.98
N GLY A 436 -20.38 3.46 9.66
CA GLY A 436 -19.17 3.11 10.38
C GLY A 436 -18.05 2.66 9.44
N ASN A 437 -16.82 2.73 9.94
CA ASN A 437 -15.66 2.20 9.23
C ASN A 437 -15.75 0.67 9.13
N SER A 438 -15.24 0.10 8.04
CA SER A 438 -15.10 -1.36 7.91
C SER A 438 -13.80 -1.78 8.59
N ILE A 439 -13.93 -2.44 9.75
CA ILE A 439 -12.79 -2.78 10.60
C ILE A 439 -12.11 -4.05 10.09
N TRP A 440 -10.79 -4.14 10.24
CA TRP A 440 -10.03 -5.36 9.91
C TRP A 440 -8.92 -5.68 10.90
N SER A 441 -8.50 -6.94 10.91
CA SER A 441 -7.27 -7.42 11.55
C SER A 441 -6.53 -8.41 10.64
N ASP A 442 -5.22 -8.56 10.83
CA ASP A 442 -4.41 -9.50 10.04
C ASP A 442 -3.70 -10.56 10.89
N ASN A 443 -3.20 -11.60 10.22
CA ASN A 443 -2.47 -12.69 10.84
C ASN A 443 -1.08 -12.31 11.39
N TYR A 444 -0.64 -11.07 11.17
CA TYR A 444 0.60 -10.52 11.74
C TYR A 444 0.34 -9.70 13.02
N GLY A 445 -0.91 -9.67 13.50
CA GLY A 445 -1.30 -9.01 14.75
C GLY A 445 -1.58 -7.51 14.58
N ASN A 446 -1.71 -7.02 13.35
CA ASN A 446 -2.13 -5.65 13.10
C ASN A 446 -3.65 -5.56 12.98
N ALA A 447 -4.18 -4.37 13.21
CA ALA A 447 -5.59 -4.05 13.00
C ALA A 447 -5.75 -2.62 12.50
N GLY A 448 -6.85 -2.36 11.80
CA GLY A 448 -7.13 -1.08 11.19
C GLY A 448 -8.53 -1.01 10.61
N SER A 449 -8.72 -0.09 9.67
CA SER A 449 -10.02 0.14 9.04
C SER A 449 -9.92 0.63 7.61
N VAL A 450 -10.96 0.34 6.84
CA VAL A 450 -11.35 1.08 5.64
C VAL A 450 -12.37 2.13 6.08
N ASP A 451 -12.00 3.40 5.95
CA ASP A 451 -12.73 4.50 6.58
C ASP A 451 -13.93 4.92 5.73
N ALA A 452 -15.10 5.01 6.35
CA ALA A 452 -16.25 5.62 5.71
C ALA A 452 -16.00 7.12 5.56
N ASN A 453 -16.45 7.70 4.45
CA ASN A 453 -16.24 9.13 4.18
C ASN A 453 -17.53 9.85 3.75
N GLY A 454 -17.50 11.18 3.79
CA GLY A 454 -18.63 12.03 3.42
C GLY A 454 -18.81 12.26 1.92
N TYR A 455 -17.87 11.79 1.08
CA TYR A 455 -17.92 11.95 -0.38
C TYR A 455 -18.80 10.88 -1.03
N HIS A 456 -18.86 9.70 -0.41
CA HIS A 456 -19.57 8.52 -0.92
C HIS A 456 -20.86 8.25 -0.16
N GLY A 457 -21.98 8.19 -0.90
CA GLY A 457 -23.33 8.19 -0.36
C GLY A 457 -23.88 6.85 0.12
N GLN A 458 -23.13 5.74 0.03
CA GLN A 458 -23.61 4.43 0.46
C GLN A 458 -23.55 4.19 1.96
N THR A 459 -24.50 3.42 2.49
CA THR A 459 -24.62 3.14 3.94
C THR A 459 -23.43 2.37 4.50
N PHE A 460 -22.87 1.44 3.72
CA PHE A 460 -21.74 0.60 4.09
C PHE A 460 -20.74 0.54 2.93
N PHE A 461 -19.45 0.61 3.25
CA PHE A 461 -18.37 0.27 2.30
C PHE A 461 -18.12 -1.23 2.26
N PHE A 462 -18.51 -1.94 3.32
CA PHE A 462 -18.49 -3.39 3.39
C PHE A 462 -19.45 -4.00 2.36
N PRO A 463 -19.05 -5.04 1.61
CA PRO A 463 -19.92 -5.73 0.66
C PRO A 463 -21.04 -6.50 1.39
N MET A 464 -22.23 -5.91 1.51
CA MET A 464 -23.25 -6.45 2.43
C MET A 464 -23.90 -7.77 1.97
N PHE A 465 -23.58 -8.28 0.77
CA PHE A 465 -23.97 -9.62 0.34
C PHE A 465 -23.23 -10.74 1.08
N ILE A 466 -22.08 -10.47 1.69
CA ILE A 466 -21.38 -11.40 2.59
C ILE A 466 -22.00 -11.25 3.98
N GLU A 467 -22.63 -12.29 4.52
CA GLU A 467 -23.52 -12.14 5.70
C GLU A 467 -22.81 -12.14 7.06
N GLU A 468 -21.50 -12.35 7.10
CA GLU A 468 -20.68 -12.43 8.32
C GLU A 468 -19.28 -11.85 8.08
N ASP A 469 -18.40 -11.95 9.08
CA ASP A 469 -16.99 -11.60 8.94
C ASP A 469 -16.32 -12.51 7.91
N PHE A 470 -15.37 -11.96 7.14
CA PHE A 470 -14.74 -12.73 6.07
C PHE A 470 -13.25 -12.42 5.93
N MET A 471 -12.54 -13.39 5.37
CA MET A 471 -11.11 -13.36 5.19
C MET A 471 -10.75 -13.37 3.71
N HIS A 472 -9.70 -12.62 3.39
CA HIS A 472 -8.97 -12.76 2.15
C HIS A 472 -7.55 -13.25 2.43
N PHE A 473 -6.98 -13.90 1.41
CA PHE A 473 -5.72 -14.62 1.46
C PHE A 473 -4.85 -14.20 0.28
N GLY A 474 -3.54 -14.19 0.45
CA GLY A 474 -2.60 -14.06 -0.66
C GLY A 474 -1.26 -13.48 -0.22
N THR A 475 -0.66 -12.73 -1.13
CA THR A 475 0.55 -11.93 -0.86
C THR A 475 0.15 -10.47 -0.68
N ARG A 476 0.70 -9.80 0.34
CA ARG A 476 0.53 -8.36 0.55
C ARG A 476 1.80 -7.63 0.16
N LEU A 477 1.69 -6.64 -0.72
CA LEU A 477 2.76 -5.71 -1.04
C LEU A 477 2.85 -4.59 0.01
N ALA A 478 4.05 -4.11 0.26
CA ALA A 478 4.29 -2.91 1.04
C ALA A 478 3.63 -1.70 0.37
N SER A 479 3.11 -0.79 1.19
CA SER A 479 2.62 0.49 0.68
C SER A 479 3.78 1.37 0.23
N LYS A 480 3.61 2.02 -0.93
CA LYS A 480 4.50 3.10 -1.41
C LYS A 480 3.82 4.48 -1.33
N VAL A 481 2.85 4.62 -0.43
CA VAL A 481 2.14 5.89 -0.22
C VAL A 481 2.99 6.85 0.58
N GLU A 482 3.08 8.09 0.11
CA GLU A 482 3.82 9.17 0.77
C GLU A 482 3.14 10.53 0.55
N ILE A 483 3.48 11.51 1.39
CA ILE A 483 3.03 12.90 1.22
C ILE A 483 4.20 13.72 0.66
N ARG A 484 4.04 14.25 -0.55
CA ARG A 484 5.01 15.13 -1.21
C ARG A 484 4.39 16.51 -1.41
N GLY A 485 4.92 17.53 -0.75
CA GLY A 485 4.40 18.90 -0.87
C GLY A 485 2.94 19.06 -0.45
N GLY A 486 2.49 18.27 0.53
CA GLY A 486 1.09 18.27 1.01
C GLY A 486 0.10 17.47 0.16
N LEU A 487 0.57 16.79 -0.90
CA LEU A 487 -0.25 15.91 -1.74
C LEU A 487 0.11 14.44 -1.51
N TRP A 488 -0.90 13.58 -1.55
CA TRP A 488 -0.72 12.14 -1.51
C TRP A 488 -0.16 11.64 -2.84
N TYR A 489 0.83 10.76 -2.74
CA TYR A 489 1.48 10.09 -3.87
C TYR A 489 1.44 8.59 -3.60
N ASN A 490 0.84 7.82 -4.50
CA ASN A 490 0.83 6.36 -4.43
C ASN A 490 1.89 5.83 -5.40
N GLY A 491 3.06 5.50 -4.86
CA GLY A 491 4.21 5.07 -5.65
C GLY A 491 4.04 3.71 -6.33
N GLU A 492 4.88 3.48 -7.31
CA GLU A 492 4.83 2.34 -8.22
C GLU A 492 5.85 1.24 -7.89
N TYR A 493 5.54 0.04 -8.36
CA TYR A 493 6.50 -1.06 -8.54
C TYR A 493 6.99 -1.08 -10.00
N ASP A 494 8.13 -1.71 -10.28
CA ASP A 494 8.72 -1.65 -11.62
C ASP A 494 7.89 -2.43 -12.65
N TRP A 495 7.47 -3.66 -12.34
CA TRP A 495 6.69 -4.53 -13.23
C TRP A 495 5.94 -5.63 -12.47
N GLY A 496 5.00 -6.30 -13.17
CA GLY A 496 4.33 -7.52 -12.71
C GLY A 496 3.07 -7.32 -11.88
N TYR A 497 2.48 -6.13 -11.91
CA TYR A 497 1.25 -5.80 -11.18
C TYR A 497 0.27 -5.05 -12.08
N VAL A 498 -1.03 -5.37 -11.96
CA VAL A 498 -2.12 -4.64 -12.61
C VAL A 498 -2.28 -3.29 -11.91
N ASP A 499 -2.77 -2.28 -12.64
CA ASP A 499 -3.03 -0.96 -12.07
C ASP A 499 -1.80 -0.32 -11.41
N ASN A 500 -0.67 -0.44 -12.11
CA ASN A 500 0.63 0.01 -11.67
C ASN A 500 1.38 0.70 -12.81
N TYR A 501 1.89 1.90 -12.57
CA TYR A 501 2.46 2.76 -13.62
C TYR A 501 3.84 2.32 -14.17
N GLY A 502 4.47 1.29 -13.60
CA GLY A 502 5.86 0.86 -13.85
C GLY A 502 6.32 0.67 -15.31
N THR A 503 7.53 0.14 -15.51
CA THR A 503 8.21 0.07 -16.81
C THR A 503 7.46 -0.75 -17.87
N ASP A 504 6.90 -1.90 -17.48
CA ASP A 504 6.19 -2.81 -18.39
C ASP A 504 4.67 -2.77 -18.12
N LYS A 505 4.07 -1.62 -18.43
CA LYS A 505 2.66 -1.33 -18.17
C LYS A 505 1.77 -2.45 -18.73
N SER A 506 1.02 -3.08 -17.85
CA SER A 506 -0.05 -4.02 -18.17
C SER A 506 0.38 -5.32 -18.87
N CYS A 507 1.67 -5.59 -19.12
CA CYS A 507 2.11 -6.79 -19.85
C CYS A 507 2.69 -7.83 -18.88
N PHE A 508 2.27 -9.10 -19.02
CA PHE A 508 2.63 -10.17 -18.10
C PHE A 508 3.14 -11.40 -18.84
N LYS A 509 4.06 -12.11 -18.21
CA LYS A 509 4.66 -13.36 -18.71
C LYS A 509 4.20 -14.52 -17.83
N ILE A 510 3.71 -15.58 -18.42
CA ILE A 510 3.33 -16.80 -17.68
C ILE A 510 4.59 -17.48 -17.10
N ASP A 511 5.75 -17.28 -17.72
CA ASP A 511 7.07 -17.68 -17.18
C ASP A 511 7.38 -17.16 -15.77
N ASN A 512 6.68 -16.13 -15.30
CA ASN A 512 6.83 -15.60 -13.94
C ASN A 512 6.00 -16.37 -12.90
N ALA A 513 5.28 -17.43 -13.28
CA ALA A 513 4.49 -18.23 -12.36
C ALA A 513 5.39 -18.86 -11.27
N ILE A 514 4.92 -18.78 -10.02
CA ILE A 514 5.61 -19.31 -8.85
C ILE A 514 4.67 -20.15 -7.98
N GLN A 515 5.28 -21.14 -7.31
CA GLN A 515 4.70 -21.92 -6.23
C GLN A 515 4.53 -21.06 -4.96
N ILE A 516 3.80 -21.57 -3.97
CA ILE A 516 3.54 -20.86 -2.70
C ILE A 516 4.81 -20.55 -1.87
N ASP A 517 5.91 -21.27 -2.11
CA ASP A 517 7.23 -21.02 -1.50
C ASP A 517 8.08 -20.00 -2.29
N GLY A 518 7.57 -19.50 -3.42
CA GLY A 518 8.27 -18.58 -4.31
C GLY A 518 9.20 -19.24 -5.32
N SER A 519 9.28 -20.58 -5.34
CA SER A 519 10.01 -21.30 -6.38
C SER A 519 9.27 -21.23 -7.72
N PRO A 520 9.97 -21.17 -8.86
CA PRO A 520 9.33 -21.09 -10.18
C PRO A 520 8.55 -22.36 -10.49
N VAL A 521 7.38 -22.22 -11.11
CA VAL A 521 6.65 -23.31 -11.77
C VAL A 521 6.57 -23.01 -13.26
N LYS A 522 6.81 -24.03 -14.09
CA LYS A 522 6.64 -23.90 -15.53
C LYS A 522 5.26 -24.39 -15.91
N LEU A 523 4.44 -23.48 -16.41
CA LEU A 523 3.14 -23.77 -17.03
C LEU A 523 3.29 -23.65 -18.54
N GLU A 524 2.74 -24.57 -19.31
CA GLU A 524 2.74 -24.49 -20.78
C GLU A 524 1.64 -23.56 -21.30
N TYR A 525 0.58 -23.35 -20.53
CA TYR A 525 -0.56 -22.48 -20.84
C TYR A 525 -1.33 -22.13 -19.57
N ILE A 526 -2.31 -21.24 -19.66
CA ILE A 526 -3.28 -20.93 -18.61
C ILE A 526 -4.68 -20.75 -19.21
N ASP A 527 -5.73 -20.91 -18.41
CA ASP A 527 -7.14 -20.75 -18.84
C ASP A 527 -7.84 -19.64 -18.04
N PHE A 528 -7.47 -19.48 -16.76
CA PHE A 528 -8.06 -18.52 -15.86
C PHE A 528 -7.03 -17.57 -15.28
N VAL A 529 -7.48 -16.34 -15.01
CA VAL A 529 -6.70 -15.29 -14.36
C VAL A 529 -7.51 -14.71 -13.22
N MET A 530 -6.90 -14.55 -12.05
CA MET A 530 -7.44 -13.76 -10.94
C MET A 530 -6.59 -12.51 -10.75
N ILE A 531 -7.24 -11.36 -10.67
CA ILE A 531 -6.60 -10.08 -10.31
C ILE A 531 -7.07 -9.72 -8.90
N GLN A 532 -6.12 -9.45 -8.01
CA GLN A 532 -6.38 -9.22 -6.59
C GLN A 532 -5.67 -7.96 -6.08
N THR A 533 -6.37 -7.09 -5.36
CA THR A 533 -5.74 -5.93 -4.70
C THR A 533 -4.72 -6.37 -3.67
N SER A 534 -3.49 -5.89 -3.81
CA SER A 534 -2.34 -6.42 -3.08
C SER A 534 -1.84 -5.54 -1.95
N VAL A 535 -2.36 -4.31 -1.81
CA VAL A 535 -1.94 -3.36 -0.79
C VAL A 535 -3.04 -3.15 0.23
N ASN A 536 -2.68 -3.19 1.52
CA ASN A 536 -3.56 -2.78 2.60
C ASN A 536 -3.13 -1.38 3.09
N GLN A 537 -3.68 -0.32 2.49
CA GLN A 537 -3.32 1.06 2.79
C GLN A 537 -4.51 2.00 2.64
N LYS A 538 -4.50 3.10 3.42
CA LYS A 538 -5.33 4.29 3.20
C LYS A 538 -4.48 5.53 2.92
N ALA A 539 -4.81 6.32 1.92
CA ALA A 539 -4.12 7.56 1.52
C ALA A 539 -4.89 8.81 1.98
N GLY A 540 -5.23 8.85 3.27
CA GLY A 540 -5.96 9.97 3.89
C GLY A 540 -7.30 10.24 3.21
N VAL A 541 -7.46 11.43 2.64
CA VAL A 541 -8.70 11.86 1.96
C VAL A 541 -9.01 11.07 0.69
N LEU A 542 -8.01 10.40 0.10
CA LEU A 542 -8.22 9.56 -1.09
C LEU A 542 -8.92 8.24 -0.75
N GLY A 543 -9.00 7.86 0.53
CA GLY A 543 -9.57 6.59 0.96
C GLY A 543 -8.58 5.43 0.88
N GLU A 544 -9.13 4.22 0.80
CA GLU A 544 -8.37 2.98 0.60
C GLU A 544 -7.70 2.94 -0.77
N SER A 545 -6.57 2.23 -0.85
CA SER A 545 -6.02 1.86 -2.16
C SER A 545 -6.77 0.66 -2.72
N SER A 546 -7.26 0.79 -3.95
CA SER A 546 -8.08 -0.20 -4.64
C SER A 546 -7.56 -0.43 -6.04
N THR A 547 -7.32 -1.68 -6.42
CA THR A 547 -6.97 -2.00 -7.81
C THR A 547 -8.19 -1.78 -8.69
N GLU A 548 -8.03 -1.02 -9.75
CA GLU A 548 -9.06 -0.74 -10.74
C GLU A 548 -8.78 -1.54 -12.02
N PHE A 549 -9.50 -2.65 -12.21
CA PHE A 549 -9.32 -3.53 -13.37
C PHE A 549 -10.12 -3.02 -14.59
N LEU A 550 -9.46 -2.87 -15.74
CA LEU A 550 -10.07 -2.35 -16.96
C LEU A 550 -10.37 -3.45 -17.98
N ASP A 551 -9.36 -4.26 -18.30
CA ASP A 551 -9.45 -5.17 -19.43
C ASP A 551 -8.36 -6.26 -19.40
N GLY A 552 -8.57 -7.33 -20.17
CA GLY A 552 -7.68 -8.49 -20.25
C GLY A 552 -7.59 -9.09 -21.65
N TYR A 553 -6.37 -9.40 -22.10
CA TYR A 553 -6.14 -9.94 -23.44
C TYR A 553 -5.07 -11.02 -23.48
N ASP A 554 -5.24 -11.97 -24.40
CA ASP A 554 -4.16 -12.79 -24.93
C ASP A 554 -3.28 -11.87 -25.79
N TYR A 555 -2.01 -11.71 -25.38
CA TYR A 555 -1.03 -10.83 -26.03
C TYR A 555 -0.77 -11.24 -27.48
N HIS A 556 -0.74 -12.55 -27.75
CA HIS A 556 -0.43 -13.14 -29.05
C HIS A 556 -1.57 -13.01 -30.05
N LEU A 557 -2.82 -12.84 -29.58
CA LEU A 557 -3.97 -12.57 -30.44
C LEU A 557 -4.24 -11.07 -30.62
N LYS A 558 -4.03 -10.22 -29.60
CA LYS A 558 -4.27 -8.77 -29.71
C LYS A 558 -3.32 -8.09 -30.69
N ASN A 559 -2.09 -8.59 -30.79
CA ASN A 559 -1.01 -8.01 -31.60
C ASN A 559 -0.82 -8.68 -32.98
N LYS A 560 -1.77 -9.52 -33.41
CA LYS A 560 -1.89 -9.98 -34.82
C LYS A 560 -2.63 -8.94 -35.66
#